data_AF-A0A737VHB5-F1
#
_entry.id   AF-A0A737VHB5-F1
#
_cell.length_a   1.000
_cell.length_b   1.000
_cell.length_c   1.000
_cell.angle_alpha   90.00
_cell.angle_beta   90.00
_cell.angle_gamma   90.00
#
_symmetry.space_group_name_H-M   'P 1'
#
loop_
_entity.id
_entity.type
_entity.pdbx_description
1 polymer ?
#
loop_
_entity_poly.entity_id
_entity_poly.type
_entity_poly.pdbx_seq_one_letter_code
_entity_poly.pdbx_strand_id
1 'polypeptide(L)'
;RMEHRGDIRRARELTNTLFDELGAQCADVGALEQLGDIMFAPDDKGRDRLNETYQKVISLPSRVKSLKDLSDSLKTLIGLEREAWSIDAVSEPEKTPLPGKNTDLTTDQAAELYKKMMG
;
A
#
# COMPACT_ATOMS: atom_id res chain seq x y z
N ARG A 1 23.18 0.06 -0.76
CA ARG A 1 22.24 0.43 0.33
C ARG A 1 21.68 1.85 0.15
N MET A 2 22.49 2.89 -0.01
CA MET A 2 21.98 4.26 -0.25
C MET A 2 21.28 4.40 -1.61
N GLU A 3 21.82 3.78 -2.69
CA GLU A 3 21.15 3.76 -4.00
C GLU A 3 19.78 3.09 -3.95
N HIS A 4 19.67 1.91 -3.32
CA HIS A 4 18.37 1.25 -3.13
C HIS A 4 17.35 2.12 -2.37
N ARG A 5 17.76 2.86 -1.33
CA ARG A 5 16.87 3.80 -0.64
C ARG A 5 16.39 4.93 -1.57
N GLY A 6 17.29 5.45 -2.41
CA GLY A 6 16.96 6.46 -3.41
C GLY A 6 15.98 5.95 -4.46
N ASP A 7 16.19 4.72 -4.96
CA ASP A 7 15.31 4.10 -5.95
C ASP A 7 13.93 3.80 -5.39
N ILE A 8 13.85 3.28 -4.16
CA ILE A 8 12.57 3.02 -3.46
C ILE A 8 11.79 4.33 -3.29
N ARG A 9 12.47 5.39 -2.84
CA ARG A 9 11.85 6.71 -2.69
C ARG A 9 11.31 7.23 -4.02
N ARG A 10 12.13 7.18 -5.09
CA ARG A 10 11.73 7.62 -6.43
C ARG A 10 10.52 6.84 -6.94
N ALA A 11 10.52 5.52 -6.75
CA ALA A 11 9.40 4.67 -7.15
C ALA A 11 8.12 5.04 -6.40
N ARG A 12 8.19 5.30 -5.09
CA ARG A 12 7.02 5.73 -4.29
C ARG A 12 6.49 7.09 -4.73
N GLU A 13 7.37 8.05 -5.00
CA GLU A 13 6.99 9.35 -5.55
C GLU A 13 6.26 9.18 -6.88
N LEU A 14 6.78 8.36 -7.79
CA LEU A 14 6.12 8.09 -9.07
C LEU A 14 4.76 7.39 -8.90
N THR A 15 4.65 6.40 -8.00
CA THR A 15 3.38 5.74 -7.70
C THR A 15 2.32 6.74 -7.20
N ASN A 16 2.70 7.67 -6.31
CA ASN A 16 1.77 8.70 -5.83
C ASN A 16 1.35 9.66 -6.95
N THR A 17 2.29 10.11 -7.79
CA THR A 17 1.95 10.95 -8.96
C THR A 17 0.95 10.25 -9.88
N LEU A 18 1.10 8.94 -10.11
CA LEU A 18 0.16 8.16 -10.91
C LEU A 18 -1.22 7.99 -10.24
N PHE A 19 -1.28 7.93 -8.91
CA PHE A 19 -2.56 7.98 -8.18
C PHE A 19 -3.26 9.32 -8.38
N ASP A 20 -2.54 10.43 -8.29
CA ASP A 20 -3.10 11.77 -8.50
C ASP A 20 -3.63 11.94 -9.93
N GLU A 21 -2.86 11.48 -10.93
CA GLU A 21 -3.29 11.47 -12.33
C GLU A 21 -4.55 10.62 -12.54
N LEU A 22 -4.58 9.40 -11.98
CA LEU A 22 -5.77 8.54 -12.05
C LEU A 22 -6.99 9.19 -11.38
N GLY A 23 -6.78 9.89 -10.26
CA GLY A 23 -7.80 10.66 -9.57
C GLY A 23 -8.37 11.79 -10.45
N ALA A 24 -7.49 12.56 -11.10
CA ALA A 24 -7.89 13.61 -12.02
C ALA A 24 -8.66 13.07 -13.23
N GLN A 25 -8.22 11.95 -13.82
CA GLN A 25 -8.92 11.27 -14.91
C GLN A 25 -10.32 10.79 -14.49
N CYS A 26 -10.49 10.35 -13.24
CA CYS A 26 -11.80 9.94 -12.72
C CYS A 26 -12.72 11.13 -12.42
N ALA A 27 -12.18 12.33 -12.21
CA ALA A 27 -12.97 13.53 -11.91
C ALA A 27 -13.66 14.11 -13.15
N ASP A 28 -13.14 13.84 -14.35
CA ASP A 28 -13.70 14.33 -15.61
C ASP A 28 -13.71 13.24 -16.71
N VAL A 29 -14.51 12.20 -16.48
CA VAL A 29 -14.70 11.12 -17.46
C VAL A 29 -15.37 11.66 -18.73
N GLY A 30 -16.21 12.70 -18.62
CA GLY A 30 -16.91 13.29 -19.76
C GLY A 30 -15.96 13.96 -20.76
N ALA A 31 -14.94 14.69 -20.28
CA ALA A 31 -13.92 15.25 -21.18
C ALA A 31 -13.11 14.17 -21.90
N LEU A 32 -12.87 13.03 -21.26
CA LEU A 32 -12.23 11.89 -21.90
C LEU A 32 -13.15 11.28 -22.97
N GLU A 33 -14.43 11.08 -22.69
CA GLU A 33 -15.39 10.60 -23.70
C GLU A 33 -15.45 11.54 -24.91
N GLN A 34 -15.51 12.86 -24.68
CA GLN A 34 -15.48 13.88 -25.75
C GLN A 34 -14.18 13.84 -26.56
N LEU A 35 -13.03 13.65 -25.91
CA LEU A 35 -11.77 13.47 -26.62
C LEU A 35 -11.81 12.23 -27.51
N GLY A 36 -12.44 11.15 -27.06
CA GLY A 36 -12.70 9.96 -27.86
C GLY A 36 -13.51 10.27 -29.12
N ASP A 37 -14.56 11.08 -28.99
CA ASP A 37 -15.36 11.53 -30.14
C ASP A 37 -14.56 12.40 -31.11
N ILE A 38 -13.70 13.30 -30.60
CA ILE A 38 -12.82 14.15 -31.41
C ILE A 38 -11.79 13.31 -32.18
N MET A 39 -11.28 12.25 -31.55
CA MET A 39 -10.30 11.34 -32.16
C MET A 39 -10.93 10.34 -33.14
N PHE A 40 -12.23 10.43 -33.40
CA PHE A 40 -12.92 9.56 -34.34
C PHE A 40 -12.28 9.63 -35.74
N ALA A 41 -11.67 8.53 -36.16
CA ALA A 41 -10.87 8.39 -37.37
C ALA A 41 -11.01 6.97 -37.98
N PRO A 42 -12.19 6.62 -38.53
CA PRO A 42 -12.40 5.33 -39.16
C PRO A 42 -11.57 5.18 -40.45
N ASP A 43 -11.06 3.96 -40.68
CA ASP A 43 -10.42 3.58 -41.95
C ASP A 43 -11.45 3.34 -43.08
N ASP A 44 -10.96 3.01 -44.28
CA ASP A 44 -11.81 2.73 -45.46
C ASP A 44 -12.78 1.55 -45.27
N LYS A 45 -12.60 0.75 -44.21
CA LYS A 45 -13.47 -0.37 -43.83
C LYS A 45 -14.41 0.01 -42.68
N GLY A 46 -14.45 1.29 -42.30
CA GLY A 46 -15.26 1.82 -41.21
C GLY A 46 -14.71 1.49 -39.82
N ARG A 47 -13.47 1.01 -39.71
CA ARG A 47 -12.89 0.62 -38.43
C ARG A 47 -12.02 1.72 -37.86
N ASP A 48 -12.30 2.11 -36.62
CA ASP A 48 -11.54 3.12 -35.90
C ASP A 48 -10.69 2.49 -34.78
N ARG A 49 -9.51 1.98 -35.16
CA ARG A 49 -8.60 1.33 -34.21
C ARG A 49 -8.05 2.29 -33.15
N LEU A 50 -7.93 3.58 -33.50
CA LEU A 50 -7.42 4.61 -32.58
C LEU A 50 -8.43 4.82 -31.46
N ASN A 51 -9.68 5.10 -31.82
CA ASN A 51 -10.76 5.30 -30.87
C ASN A 51 -11.07 4.01 -30.09
N GLU A 52 -11.09 2.83 -30.74
CA GLU A 52 -11.22 1.54 -30.05
C GLU A 52 -10.16 1.37 -28.93
N THR A 53 -8.92 1.76 -29.19
CA THR A 53 -7.83 1.68 -28.20
C THR A 53 -8.03 2.70 -27.10
N TYR A 54 -8.36 3.92 -27.47
CA TYR A 54 -8.61 5.00 -26.52
C TYR A 54 -9.74 4.66 -25.55
N GLN A 55 -10.90 4.25 -26.05
CA GLN A 55 -12.07 3.86 -25.24
C GLN A 55 -11.74 2.73 -24.27
N LYS A 56 -10.93 1.75 -24.70
CA LYS A 56 -10.45 0.68 -23.81
C LYS A 56 -9.60 1.24 -22.68
N VAL A 57 -8.64 2.13 -22.96
CA VAL A 57 -7.76 2.73 -21.95
C VAL A 57 -8.55 3.52 -20.92
N ILE A 58 -9.50 4.36 -21.38
CA ILE A 58 -10.27 5.20 -20.47
C ILE A 58 -11.43 4.46 -19.79
N SER A 59 -11.77 3.23 -20.19
CA SER A 59 -12.91 2.50 -19.63
C SER A 59 -12.80 2.28 -18.11
N LEU A 60 -13.95 2.21 -17.43
CA LEU A 60 -13.99 1.94 -15.98
C LEU A 60 -13.22 0.67 -15.58
N PRO A 61 -13.34 -0.49 -16.26
CA PRO A 61 -12.55 -1.67 -15.93
C PRO A 61 -11.03 -1.42 -15.98
N SER A 62 -10.56 -0.67 -16.98
CA SER A 62 -9.14 -0.29 -17.09
C SER A 62 -8.71 0.60 -15.93
N ARG A 63 -9.52 1.60 -15.56
CA ARG A 63 -9.22 2.48 -14.41
C ARG A 63 -9.19 1.71 -13.08
N VAL A 64 -10.13 0.80 -12.86
CA VAL A 64 -10.17 -0.07 -11.67
C VAL A 64 -8.93 -0.96 -11.62
N LYS A 65 -8.49 -1.51 -12.76
CA LYS A 65 -7.25 -2.28 -12.84
C LYS A 65 -6.04 -1.42 -12.50
N SER A 66 -5.93 -0.22 -13.07
CA SER A 66 -4.84 0.72 -12.76
C SER A 66 -4.79 1.06 -11.27
N LEU A 67 -5.93 1.32 -10.63
CA LEU A 67 -6.01 1.58 -9.20
C LEU A 67 -5.47 0.40 -8.38
N LYS A 68 -5.85 -0.82 -8.74
CA LYS A 68 -5.38 -2.04 -8.08
C LYS A 68 -3.86 -2.21 -8.23
N ASP A 69 -3.35 -2.09 -9.45
CA ASP A 69 -1.92 -2.27 -9.74
C ASP A 69 -1.06 -1.23 -9.00
N LEU A 70 -1.52 0.03 -8.94
CA LEU A 70 -0.87 1.10 -8.17
C LEU A 70 -0.93 0.83 -6.66
N SER A 71 -2.05 0.31 -6.15
CA SER A 71 -2.20 -0.05 -4.73
C SER A 71 -1.28 -1.18 -4.32
N ASP A 72 -1.17 -2.21 -5.15
CA ASP A 72 -0.26 -3.34 -4.93
C ASP A 72 1.21 -2.89 -4.99
N SER A 73 1.54 -1.96 -5.91
CA SER A 73 2.86 -1.32 -6.01
C SER A 73 3.18 -0.53 -4.74
N LEU A 74 2.27 0.33 -4.29
CA LEU A 74 2.46 1.16 -3.09
C LEU A 74 2.66 0.30 -1.83
N LYS A 75 1.84 -0.76 -1.67
CA LYS A 75 1.99 -1.70 -0.56
C LYS A 75 3.38 -2.34 -0.54
N THR A 76 3.88 -2.76 -1.70
CA THR A 76 5.21 -3.34 -1.86
C THR A 76 6.30 -2.34 -1.51
N LEU A 77 6.21 -1.12 -2.04
CA LEU A 77 7.19 -0.05 -1.80
C LEU A 77 7.24 0.34 -0.31
N ILE A 78 6.11 0.42 0.38
CA ILE A 78 6.07 0.66 1.83
C ILE A 78 6.78 -0.46 2.61
N GLY A 79 6.62 -1.72 2.19
CA GLY A 79 7.36 -2.84 2.78
C GLY A 79 8.86 -2.67 2.64
N LEU A 80 9.32 -2.40 1.42
CA LEU A 80 10.73 -2.15 1.11
C LEU A 80 11.28 -0.92 1.86
N GLU A 81 10.47 0.13 2.06
CA GLU A 81 10.85 1.29 2.87
C GLU A 81 11.03 0.95 4.35
N ARG A 82 10.18 0.10 4.92
CA ARG A 82 10.34 -0.33 6.32
C ARG A 82 11.63 -1.12 6.51
N GLU A 83 11.92 -2.03 5.58
CA GLU A 83 13.13 -2.85 5.59
C GLU A 83 14.39 -2.00 5.40
N ALA A 84 14.41 -1.13 4.38
CA ALA A 84 15.62 -0.40 4.02
C ALA A 84 15.99 0.70 5.05
N TRP A 85 15.04 1.16 5.87
CA TRP A 85 15.27 2.13 6.95
C TRP A 85 15.33 1.49 8.35
N SER A 86 15.29 0.15 8.45
CA SER A 86 15.34 -0.60 9.71
C SER A 86 14.22 -0.21 10.70
N ILE A 87 12.98 -0.14 10.20
CA ILE A 87 11.80 0.01 11.07
C ILE A 87 11.49 -1.29 11.83
N ASP A 88 12.04 -2.44 11.41
CA ASP A 88 12.02 -3.69 12.17
C ASP A 88 13.40 -4.03 12.73
N ALA A 89 13.86 -3.20 13.66
CA ALA A 89 14.67 -3.65 14.78
C ALA A 89 14.52 -2.66 15.94
N VAL A 90 13.27 -2.43 16.38
CA VAL A 90 13.10 -2.41 17.83
C VAL A 90 13.49 -3.82 18.23
N SER A 91 14.73 -3.98 18.70
CA SER A 91 15.13 -5.14 19.47
C SER A 91 13.94 -5.47 20.35
N GLU A 92 13.41 -6.70 20.28
CA GLU A 92 12.57 -7.18 21.39
C GLU A 92 13.25 -6.68 22.66
N PRO A 93 12.55 -5.98 23.59
CA PRO A 93 13.17 -5.63 24.85
C PRO A 93 13.73 -6.93 25.36
N GLU A 94 15.07 -6.99 25.45
CA GLU A 94 15.80 -8.16 25.90
C GLU A 94 15.01 -8.63 27.12
N LYS A 95 14.40 -9.83 27.04
CA LYS A 95 13.65 -10.36 28.17
C LYS A 95 14.68 -10.53 29.26
N THR A 96 14.91 -9.49 30.04
CA THR A 96 15.67 -9.55 31.27
C THR A 96 14.88 -10.56 32.07
N PRO A 97 15.43 -11.76 32.37
CA PRO A 97 14.69 -12.72 33.13
C PRO A 97 14.33 -12.04 34.45
N LEU A 98 13.04 -11.80 34.68
CA LEU A 98 12.57 -11.39 36.00
C LEU A 98 13.09 -12.45 36.98
N PRO A 99 13.88 -12.07 38.01
CA PRO A 99 14.40 -13.05 38.94
C PRO A 99 13.22 -13.69 39.68
N GLY A 100 13.00 -14.98 39.42
CA GLY A 100 12.15 -15.86 40.22
C GLY A 100 10.65 -15.69 40.04
N LYS A 101 10.07 -16.23 38.97
CA LYS A 101 8.69 -16.76 39.01
C LYS A 101 8.76 -18.28 39.15
N ASN A 102 8.74 -18.76 40.40
CA ASN A 102 8.26 -20.11 40.68
C ASN A 102 6.77 -20.11 40.37
N THR A 103 6.38 -20.71 39.25
CA THR A 103 4.99 -20.71 38.75
C THR A 103 4.07 -21.74 39.38
N ASP A 104 4.52 -22.46 40.41
CA ASP A 104 3.75 -23.53 41.04
C ASP A 104 3.28 -23.15 42.44
N LEU A 105 2.61 -22.01 42.57
CA LEU A 105 1.87 -21.66 43.78
C LEU A 105 0.41 -22.02 43.58
N THR A 106 -0.15 -22.82 44.49
CA THR A 106 -1.59 -23.05 44.49
C THR A 106 -2.31 -21.75 44.82
N THR A 107 -3.58 -21.64 44.43
CA THR A 107 -4.40 -20.43 44.62
C THR A 107 -4.37 -19.92 46.06
N ASP A 108 -4.30 -20.84 47.02
CA ASP A 108 -4.24 -20.51 48.45
C ASP A 108 -2.90 -19.88 48.86
N GLN A 109 -1.79 -20.34 48.28
CA GLN A 109 -0.46 -19.79 48.55
C GLN A 109 -0.28 -18.39 47.93
N ALA A 110 -0.93 -18.12 46.79
CA ALA A 110 -0.95 -16.80 46.18
C ALA A 110 -1.75 -15.79 47.03
N ALA A 111 -2.86 -16.22 47.64
CA ALA A 111 -3.71 -15.37 48.48
C ALA A 111 -3.02 -14.97 49.80
N GLU A 112 -2.28 -15.88 50.42
CA GLU A 112 -1.43 -15.62 51.61
C GLU A 112 -0.34 -14.57 51.32
N LEU A 113 0.35 -14.71 50.19
CA LEU A 113 1.40 -13.78 49.75
C LEU A 113 0.85 -12.37 49.52
N TYR A 114 -0.34 -12.26 48.93
CA TYR A 114 -0.97 -10.97 48.69
C TYR A 114 -1.40 -10.28 50.00
N LYS A 115 -1.95 -11.03 50.97
CA LYS A 115 -2.26 -10.50 52.31
C LYS A 115 -1.03 -9.99 53.04
N LYS A 116 0.11 -10.68 52.92
CA LYS A 116 1.37 -10.30 53.58
C LYS A 116 2.05 -9.07 52.97
N MET A 117 1.74 -8.74 51.71
CA MET A 117 2.25 -7.53 51.05
C MET A 117 1.37 -6.30 51.27
N MET A 118 0.11 -6.50 51.69
CA MET A 118 -0.90 -5.44 51.81
C MET A 118 -1.29 -5.10 53.26
N GLY A 119 -0.62 -5.72 54.24
CA GLY A 119 -0.71 -5.39 55.67
C GLY A 119 0.66 -5.04 56.23
#